data_AF-A0A4Q7VL28-F1
#
_entry.id   AF-A0A4Q7VL28-F1
#
_cell.length_a   1.000
_cell.length_b   1.000
_cell.length_c   1.000
_cell.angle_alpha   90.00
_cell.angle_beta   90.00
_cell.angle_gamma   90.00
#
_symmetry.space_group_name_H-M   'P 1'
#
loop_
_entity.id
_entity.type
_entity.pdbx_description
1 polymer ?
#
loop_
_entity_poly.entity_id
_entity_poly.type
_entity_poly.pdbx_seq_one_letter_code
_entity_poly.pdbx_strand_id
1 'polypeptide(L)'
;MFSSFEIIYKFSLQLLLSFWILMWSMCSWYGIELLMGANIWQIPASIVGTLIAVISGIYFYTILSIPYKLSRKFDKIKDKVALEEYTSCDDFQKEVANFIIDFFNYPGANVIGGNFHFNNCKSYIRNSGEDIKKFRSDTITKFKLKSGKSAVYVPIKIANHNLGDMLLIMEGQTLPLFKGMIADFENYFLDDQLYHVLNSVSRNGNKNKKNKGA
;
A
#
# COMPACT_ATOMS: atom_id res chain seq x y z
N MET A 1 12.80 -10.80 12.54
CA MET A 1 13.20 -11.98 11.73
C MET A 1 12.93 -11.71 10.24
N PHE A 2 13.42 -10.58 9.68
CA PHE A 2 13.04 -10.08 8.34
C PHE A 2 14.19 -9.97 7.32
N SER A 3 15.44 -10.23 7.74
CA SER A 3 16.63 -10.11 6.87
C SER A 3 16.55 -11.02 5.64
N SER A 4 16.08 -12.27 5.80
CA SER A 4 16.01 -13.22 4.69
C SER A 4 14.99 -12.82 3.62
N PHE A 5 13.80 -12.34 4.02
CA PHE A 5 12.77 -11.90 3.05
C PHE A 5 13.23 -10.64 2.29
N GLU A 6 13.86 -9.70 3.00
CA GLU A 6 14.40 -8.48 2.39
C GLU A 6 15.48 -8.78 1.35
N ILE A 7 16.38 -9.71 1.67
CA ILE A 7 17.46 -10.16 0.78
C ILE A 7 16.88 -10.91 -0.41
N ILE A 8 15.94 -11.84 -0.20
CA ILE A 8 15.29 -12.60 -1.27
C ILE A 8 14.51 -11.67 -2.20
N TYR A 9 13.89 -10.62 -1.68
CA TYR A 9 13.12 -9.68 -2.48
C TYR A 9 14.02 -8.75 -3.31
N LYS A 10 15.10 -8.22 -2.71
CA LYS A 10 16.14 -7.47 -3.45
C LYS A 10 16.76 -8.35 -4.53
N PHE A 11 17.07 -9.60 -4.20
CA PHE A 11 17.61 -10.56 -5.14
C PHE A 11 16.62 -10.86 -6.28
N SER A 12 15.34 -11.05 -5.97
CA SER A 12 14.27 -11.23 -6.98
C SER A 12 14.13 -10.03 -7.90
N LEU A 13 14.14 -8.80 -7.36
CA LEU A 13 14.10 -7.57 -8.15
C LEU A 13 15.35 -7.45 -9.04
N GLN A 14 16.53 -7.77 -8.50
CA GLN A 14 17.78 -7.72 -9.25
C GLN A 14 17.82 -8.79 -10.35
N LEU A 15 17.31 -9.99 -10.08
CA LEU A 15 17.19 -11.08 -11.04
C LEU A 15 16.20 -10.73 -12.16
N LEU A 16 15.07 -10.09 -11.83
CA LEU A 16 14.12 -9.58 -12.83
C LEU A 16 14.76 -8.50 -13.72
N LEU A 17 15.55 -7.61 -13.12
CA LEU A 17 16.23 -6.53 -13.84
C LEU A 17 17.35 -7.09 -14.73
N SER A 18 18.13 -8.06 -14.24
CA SER A 18 19.11 -8.80 -15.03
C SER A 18 18.45 -9.62 -16.14
N PHE A 19 17.33 -10.28 -15.87
CA PHE A 19 16.54 -11.00 -16.88
C PHE A 19 16.07 -10.05 -17.98
N TRP A 20 15.54 -8.88 -17.63
CA TRP A 20 15.12 -7.88 -18.59
C TRP A 20 16.28 -7.31 -19.41
N ILE A 21 17.44 -7.07 -18.79
CA ILE A 21 18.66 -6.66 -19.51
C ILE A 21 19.09 -7.74 -20.50
N LEU A 22 19.09 -9.02 -20.09
CA LEU A 22 19.46 -10.14 -20.96
C LEU A 22 18.48 -10.30 -22.13
N MET A 23 17.18 -10.27 -21.86
CA MET A 23 16.14 -10.28 -22.90
C MET A 23 16.32 -9.08 -23.86
N TRP A 24 16.64 -7.91 -23.32
CA TRP A 24 16.89 -6.70 -24.11
C TRP A 24 18.13 -6.84 -25.00
N SER A 25 19.23 -7.36 -24.46
CA SER A 25 20.46 -7.62 -25.20
C SER A 25 20.26 -8.65 -26.31
N MET A 26 19.52 -9.74 -26.04
CA MET A 26 19.19 -10.75 -27.05
C MET A 26 18.30 -10.18 -28.17
N CYS A 27 17.25 -9.44 -27.82
CA CYS A 27 16.37 -8.80 -28.80
C CYS A 27 17.10 -7.73 -29.63
N SER A 28 17.99 -6.95 -29.00
CA SER A 28 18.80 -5.94 -29.69
C SER A 28 19.80 -6.58 -30.65
N TRP A 29 20.46 -7.67 -30.23
CA TRP A 29 21.38 -8.43 -31.09
C TRP A 29 20.66 -9.01 -32.31
N TYR A 30 19.50 -9.65 -32.09
CA TYR A 30 18.67 -10.18 -33.18
C TYR A 30 18.17 -9.07 -34.12
N GLY A 31 17.88 -7.88 -33.57
CA GLY A 31 17.55 -6.69 -34.35
C GLY A 31 18.70 -6.18 -35.22
N ILE A 32 19.94 -6.25 -34.74
CA ILE A 32 21.15 -5.87 -35.49
C ILE A 32 21.44 -6.88 -36.62
N GLU A 33 21.32 -8.18 -36.35
CA GLU A 33 21.48 -9.22 -37.38
C GLU A 33 20.42 -9.10 -38.48
N LEU A 34 19.16 -8.79 -38.12
CA LEU A 34 18.12 -8.44 -39.08
C LEU A 34 18.52 -7.21 -39.90
N LEU A 35 18.99 -6.14 -39.25
CA LEU A 35 19.42 -4.88 -39.88
C LEU A 35 20.52 -5.05 -40.95
N MET A 36 21.44 -6.01 -40.76
CA MET A 36 22.49 -6.29 -41.75
C MET A 36 21.99 -6.97 -43.05
N GLY A 37 20.69 -7.33 -43.12
CA GLY A 37 20.01 -7.79 -44.34
C GLY A 37 18.56 -7.27 -44.48
N ALA A 38 18.22 -6.16 -43.80
CA ALA A 38 16.83 -5.79 -43.49
C ALA A 38 16.08 -5.00 -44.56
N ASN A 39 14.77 -5.23 -44.58
CA ASN A 39 13.75 -4.41 -45.22
C ASN A 39 13.45 -3.17 -44.34
N ILE A 40 13.21 -1.99 -44.94
CA ILE A 40 13.13 -0.68 -44.25
C ILE A 40 12.14 -0.64 -43.06
N TRP A 41 11.10 -1.49 -43.09
CA TRP A 41 10.07 -1.61 -42.06
C TRP A 41 10.55 -2.23 -40.73
N GLN A 42 11.70 -2.88 -40.71
CA GLN A 42 12.21 -3.55 -39.50
C GLN A 42 12.84 -2.58 -38.49
N ILE A 43 13.30 -1.41 -38.96
CA ILE A 43 13.86 -0.35 -38.11
C ILE A 43 12.81 0.28 -37.18
N PRO A 44 11.64 0.75 -37.65
CA PRO A 44 10.62 1.27 -36.74
C PRO A 44 10.06 0.18 -35.82
N ALA A 45 9.98 -1.07 -36.27
CA ALA A 45 9.52 -2.19 -35.45
C ALA A 45 10.46 -2.45 -34.26
N SER A 46 11.78 -2.41 -34.46
CA SER A 46 12.75 -2.58 -33.38
C SER A 46 12.72 -1.42 -32.38
N ILE A 47 12.56 -0.18 -32.85
CA ILE A 47 12.42 1.00 -31.99
C ILE A 47 11.15 0.90 -31.13
N VAL A 48 10.00 0.55 -31.71
CA VAL A 48 8.75 0.37 -30.97
C VAL A 48 8.85 -0.79 -29.98
N GLY A 49 9.44 -1.92 -30.38
CA GLY A 49 9.71 -3.04 -29.49
C GLY A 49 10.60 -2.65 -28.30
N THR A 50 11.61 -1.80 -28.54
CA THR A 50 12.47 -1.22 -27.50
C THR A 50 11.68 -0.44 -26.48
N LEU A 51 10.85 0.48 -26.96
CA LEU A 51 10.05 1.34 -26.09
C LEU A 51 9.10 0.51 -25.24
N ILE A 52 8.42 -0.48 -25.83
CA ILE A 52 7.51 -1.37 -25.10
C ILE A 52 8.27 -2.19 -24.04
N ALA A 53 9.45 -2.73 -24.38
CA ALA A 53 10.29 -3.49 -23.46
C ALA A 53 10.74 -2.63 -22.27
N VAL A 54 11.24 -1.42 -22.51
CA VAL A 54 11.66 -0.51 -21.45
C VAL A 54 10.49 -0.09 -20.56
N ILE A 55 9.36 0.29 -21.17
CA ILE A 55 8.16 0.70 -20.42
C ILE A 55 7.63 -0.45 -19.57
N SER A 56 7.53 -1.65 -20.14
CA SER A 56 7.05 -2.84 -19.40
C SER A 56 8.01 -3.25 -18.29
N GLY A 57 9.33 -3.21 -18.53
CA GLY A 57 10.33 -3.48 -17.49
C GLY A 57 10.23 -2.50 -16.32
N ILE A 58 10.13 -1.20 -16.59
CA ILE A 58 9.93 -0.17 -15.55
C ILE A 58 8.61 -0.40 -14.80
N TYR A 59 7.55 -0.75 -15.52
CA TYR A 59 6.23 -1.00 -14.93
C TYR A 59 6.26 -2.19 -13.97
N PHE A 60 6.81 -3.33 -14.40
CA PHE A 60 6.95 -4.53 -13.56
C PHE A 60 7.85 -4.27 -12.35
N TYR A 61 9.00 -3.62 -12.55
CA TYR A 61 9.88 -3.25 -11.45
C TYR A 61 9.18 -2.34 -10.43
N THR A 62 8.40 -1.37 -10.91
CA THR A 62 7.67 -0.44 -10.04
C THR A 62 6.64 -1.18 -9.20
N ILE A 63 5.79 -2.01 -9.81
CA ILE A 63 4.76 -2.79 -9.11
C ILE A 63 5.37 -3.71 -8.07
N LEU A 64 6.41 -4.44 -8.44
CA LEU A 64 7.11 -5.33 -7.51
C LEU A 64 7.82 -4.53 -6.41
N SER A 65 8.32 -3.33 -6.68
CA SER A 65 8.96 -2.51 -5.63
C SER A 65 7.99 -1.97 -4.57
N ILE A 66 6.67 -1.94 -4.84
CA ILE A 66 5.67 -1.33 -3.95
C ILE A 66 5.59 -2.07 -2.59
N PRO A 67 5.34 -3.40 -2.53
CA PRO A 67 5.30 -4.13 -1.25
C PRO A 67 6.57 -3.94 -0.41
N TYR A 68 7.74 -3.94 -1.05
CA TYR A 68 9.02 -3.71 -0.39
C TYR A 68 9.11 -2.32 0.23
N LYS A 69 8.81 -1.26 -0.53
CA LYS A 69 8.82 0.12 -0.05
C LYS A 69 7.77 0.35 1.03
N LEU A 70 6.61 -0.29 0.90
CA LEU A 70 5.53 -0.25 1.87
C LEU A 70 5.99 -0.82 3.21
N SER A 71 6.52 -2.05 3.21
CA SER A 71 7.08 -2.69 4.40
C SER A 71 8.12 -1.80 5.08
N ARG A 72 9.12 -1.34 4.33
CA ARG A 72 10.24 -0.58 4.89
C ARG A 72 9.81 0.77 5.49
N LYS A 73 8.85 1.45 4.85
CA LYS A 73 8.34 2.72 5.40
C LYS A 73 7.43 2.46 6.60
N PHE A 74 6.67 1.37 6.60
CA PHE A 74 5.78 0.99 7.70
C PHE A 74 6.53 0.40 8.90
N ASP A 75 7.75 -0.11 8.73
CA ASP A 75 8.57 -0.62 9.84
C ASP A 75 8.78 0.44 10.94
N LYS A 76 8.84 1.74 10.58
CA LYS A 76 8.86 2.82 11.58
C LYS A 76 7.66 2.82 12.52
N ILE A 77 6.47 2.49 12.01
CA ILE A 77 5.24 2.39 12.80
C ILE A 77 5.30 1.11 13.64
N LYS A 78 5.73 -0.02 13.04
CA LYS A 78 5.90 -1.30 13.76
C LYS A 78 6.88 -1.19 14.94
N ASP A 79 8.01 -0.53 14.74
CA ASP A 79 9.01 -0.31 15.78
C ASP A 79 8.42 0.49 16.94
N LYS A 80 7.65 1.55 16.67
CA LYS A 80 6.93 2.32 17.70
C LYS A 80 5.88 1.51 18.43
N VAL A 81 5.16 0.62 17.74
CA VAL A 81 4.20 -0.31 18.37
C VAL A 81 4.95 -1.28 19.30
N ALA A 82 6.07 -1.85 18.84
CA ALA A 82 6.87 -2.79 19.61
C ALA A 82 7.52 -2.15 20.85
N LEU A 83 7.89 -0.87 20.76
CA LEU A 83 8.44 -0.07 21.86
C LEU A 83 7.35 0.51 22.79
N GLU A 84 6.06 0.21 22.53
CA GLU A 84 4.91 0.76 23.26
C GLU A 84 4.90 2.30 23.34
N GLU A 85 5.42 2.99 22.31
CA GLU A 85 5.52 4.46 22.30
C GLU A 85 4.16 5.15 22.14
N TYR A 86 3.14 4.45 21.65
CA TYR A 86 1.80 4.99 21.47
C TYR A 86 1.06 5.12 22.80
N THR A 87 0.89 6.36 23.27
CA THR A 87 0.15 6.65 24.51
C THR A 87 -1.37 6.53 24.37
N SER A 88 -1.89 6.67 23.14
CA SER A 88 -3.30 6.55 22.82
C SER A 88 -3.51 5.88 21.46
N CYS A 89 -4.65 5.23 21.28
CA CYS A 89 -5.02 4.70 19.96
C CYS A 89 -5.22 5.82 18.92
N ASP A 90 -5.65 7.01 19.36
CA ASP A 90 -5.84 8.16 18.47
C ASP A 90 -4.52 8.58 17.78
N ASP A 91 -3.39 8.47 18.47
CA ASP A 91 -2.07 8.80 17.92
C ASP A 91 -1.64 7.78 16.86
N PHE A 92 -1.86 6.49 17.12
CA PHE A 92 -1.63 5.43 16.15
C PHE A 92 -2.50 5.62 14.91
N GLN A 93 -3.80 5.89 15.09
CA GLN A 93 -4.74 6.08 13.98
C GLN A 93 -4.35 7.27 13.10
N LYS A 94 -3.90 8.38 13.69
CA LYS A 94 -3.40 9.54 12.93
C LYS A 94 -2.14 9.22 12.14
N GLU A 95 -1.18 8.51 12.74
CA GLU A 95 0.08 8.19 12.07
C GLU A 95 -0.15 7.21 10.90
N VAL A 96 -0.98 6.18 11.10
CA VAL A 96 -1.40 5.26 10.04
C VAL A 96 -2.16 5.98 8.93
N ALA A 97 -3.13 6.83 9.28
CA ALA A 97 -3.87 7.62 8.30
C ALA A 97 -2.95 8.50 7.46
N ASN A 98 -1.96 9.14 8.11
CA ASN A 98 -0.98 9.95 7.43
C ASN A 98 -0.12 9.12 6.47
N PHE A 99 0.36 7.98 6.95
CA PHE A 99 1.14 7.05 6.16
C PHE A 99 0.39 6.57 4.91
N ILE A 100 -0.88 6.16 5.05
CA ILE A 100 -1.67 5.63 3.92
C ILE A 100 -1.87 6.71 2.86
N ILE A 101 -2.26 7.92 3.27
CA ILE A 101 -2.47 9.03 2.34
C ILE A 101 -1.15 9.39 1.63
N ASP A 102 -0.06 9.53 2.38
CA ASP A 102 1.22 9.96 1.81
C ASP A 102 1.87 8.86 0.94
N PHE A 103 1.68 7.57 1.28
CA PHE A 103 2.22 6.44 0.52
C PHE A 103 1.43 6.14 -0.75
N PHE A 104 0.10 6.17 -0.67
CA PHE A 104 -0.80 5.85 -1.80
C PHE A 104 -1.20 7.07 -2.64
N ASN A 105 -0.59 8.23 -2.41
CA ASN A 105 -0.67 9.38 -3.31
C ASN A 105 0.29 9.23 -4.51
N TYR A 106 -0.03 8.30 -5.41
CA TYR A 106 0.67 8.12 -6.68
C TYR A 106 -0.32 7.85 -7.83
N PRO A 107 0.09 8.07 -9.10
CA PRO A 107 -0.77 7.84 -10.26
C PRO A 107 -1.32 6.41 -10.29
N GLY A 108 -2.64 6.26 -10.25
CA GLY A 108 -3.34 4.97 -10.25
C GLY A 108 -3.91 4.54 -8.89
N ALA A 109 -3.51 5.16 -7.78
CA ALA A 109 -4.18 5.04 -6.49
C ALA A 109 -4.79 6.40 -6.08
N ASN A 110 -3.95 7.43 -6.10
CA ASN A 110 -4.31 8.84 -5.87
C ASN A 110 -5.22 9.06 -4.65
N VAL A 111 -4.81 8.52 -3.50
CA VAL A 111 -5.51 8.69 -2.23
C VAL A 111 -5.25 10.10 -1.71
N ILE A 112 -6.31 10.92 -1.66
CA ILE A 112 -6.23 12.34 -1.27
C ILE A 112 -6.71 12.60 0.15
N GLY A 113 -7.45 11.66 0.74
CA GLY A 113 -8.01 11.78 2.06
C GLY A 113 -8.65 10.48 2.55
N GLY A 114 -9.22 10.52 3.74
CA GLY A 114 -9.98 9.39 4.26
C GLY A 114 -10.55 9.61 5.66
N ASN A 115 -11.49 8.73 6.01
CA ASN A 115 -12.09 8.64 7.34
C ASN A 115 -11.63 7.33 7.97
N PHE A 116 -11.02 7.41 9.15
CA PHE A 116 -10.43 6.28 9.85
C PHE A 116 -11.16 6.12 11.18
N HIS A 117 -11.66 4.92 11.45
CA HIS A 117 -12.40 4.62 12.66
C HIS A 117 -11.96 3.27 13.23
N PHE A 118 -11.05 3.34 14.18
CA PHE A 118 -10.61 2.18 14.95
C PHE A 118 -11.43 2.08 16.24
N ASN A 119 -11.69 0.86 16.70
CA ASN A 119 -12.45 0.61 17.90
C ASN A 119 -11.75 1.22 19.13
N ASN A 120 -12.50 1.86 20.04
CA ASN A 120 -11.97 2.58 21.21
C ASN A 120 -11.13 3.82 20.89
N CYS A 121 -11.21 4.35 19.66
CA CYS A 121 -10.48 5.52 19.19
C CYS A 121 -11.47 6.54 18.63
N LYS A 122 -11.16 7.83 18.74
CA LYS A 122 -11.96 8.90 18.13
C LYS A 122 -11.81 8.83 16.62
N SER A 123 -12.91 8.93 15.88
CA SER A 123 -12.87 9.00 14.42
C SER A 123 -11.91 10.10 13.95
N TYR A 124 -11.03 9.77 13.02
CA TYR A 124 -10.09 10.72 12.42
C TYR A 124 -10.41 10.91 10.95
N ILE A 125 -10.61 12.17 10.57
CA ILE A 125 -10.93 12.57 9.20
C ILE A 125 -9.78 13.42 8.70
N ARG A 126 -9.15 13.00 7.60
CA ARG A 126 -8.09 13.76 6.94
C ARG A 126 -8.50 14.06 5.51
N ASN A 127 -8.57 15.35 5.15
CA ASN A 127 -8.82 15.83 3.79
C ASN A 127 -10.04 15.23 3.07
N SER A 128 -11.05 14.77 3.81
CA SER A 128 -12.23 14.13 3.23
C SER A 128 -13.15 15.13 2.52
N GLY A 129 -13.30 16.34 3.05
CA GLY A 129 -14.26 17.34 2.57
C GLY A 129 -15.74 16.94 2.72
N GLU A 130 -16.02 15.67 2.97
CA GLU A 130 -17.34 15.10 3.21
C GLU A 130 -17.34 14.24 4.49
N ASP A 131 -18.33 14.45 5.36
CA ASP A 131 -18.54 13.58 6.53
C ASP A 131 -19.37 12.37 6.09
N ILE A 132 -18.67 11.35 5.60
CA ILE A 132 -19.32 10.13 5.12
C ILE A 132 -19.72 9.29 6.34
N LYS A 133 -21.00 9.36 6.70
CA LYS A 133 -21.61 8.57 7.77
C LYS A 133 -21.37 7.08 7.51
N LYS A 134 -20.69 6.44 8.46
CA LYS A 134 -20.43 4.99 8.63
C LYS A 134 -21.12 4.11 7.60
N PHE A 135 -20.48 3.92 6.45
CA PHE A 135 -20.83 2.82 5.56
C PHE A 135 -20.21 1.56 6.18
N ARG A 136 -20.98 0.49 6.34
CA ARG A 136 -20.46 -0.81 6.79
C ARG A 136 -20.57 -1.79 5.64
N SER A 137 -19.44 -2.34 5.22
CA SER A 137 -19.38 -3.46 4.30
C SER A 137 -18.50 -4.54 4.91
N ASP A 138 -18.78 -5.80 4.62
CA ASP A 138 -17.90 -6.88 5.06
C ASP A 138 -16.69 -7.08 4.13
N THR A 139 -16.67 -6.39 2.99
CA THR A 139 -15.61 -6.53 1.98
C THR A 139 -15.13 -5.17 1.46
N ILE A 140 -13.92 -5.15 0.89
CA ILE A 140 -13.38 -3.94 0.27
C ILE A 140 -14.26 -3.53 -0.91
N THR A 141 -14.96 -2.41 -0.76
CA THR A 141 -16.01 -1.97 -1.69
C THR A 141 -15.69 -0.57 -2.22
N LYS A 142 -15.73 -0.42 -3.55
CA LYS A 142 -15.55 0.87 -4.21
C LYS A 142 -16.92 1.48 -4.52
N PHE A 143 -17.07 2.76 -4.22
CA PHE A 143 -18.27 3.52 -4.55
C PHE A 143 -17.92 4.93 -5.03
N LYS A 144 -18.85 5.56 -5.75
CA LYS A 144 -18.71 6.96 -6.16
C LYS A 144 -19.38 7.87 -5.14
N LEU A 145 -18.69 8.92 -4.75
CA LEU A 145 -19.21 9.98 -3.89
C LEU A 145 -20.04 10.98 -4.70
N LYS A 146 -20.88 11.75 -4.01
CA LYS A 146 -21.72 12.79 -4.62
C LYS A 146 -20.89 13.90 -5.28
N SER A 147 -19.69 14.16 -4.76
CA SER A 147 -18.70 15.07 -5.37
C SER A 147 -18.06 14.54 -6.66
N GLY A 148 -18.40 13.34 -7.13
CA GLY A 148 -17.77 12.71 -8.30
C GLY A 148 -16.44 12.01 -7.99
N LYS A 149 -15.95 12.11 -6.76
CA LYS A 149 -14.77 11.38 -6.26
C LYS A 149 -15.07 9.89 -6.08
N SER A 150 -14.05 9.05 -6.09
CA SER A 150 -14.19 7.63 -5.76
C SER A 150 -13.82 7.39 -4.30
N ALA A 151 -14.54 6.54 -3.60
CA ALA A 151 -14.18 6.10 -2.26
C ALA A 151 -14.05 4.57 -2.20
N VAL A 152 -13.10 4.10 -1.40
CA VAL A 152 -12.88 2.68 -1.14
C VAL A 152 -13.02 2.46 0.35
N TYR A 153 -14.03 1.68 0.71
CA TYR A 153 -14.21 1.19 2.06
C TYR A 153 -13.34 -0.04 2.29
N VAL A 154 -12.64 -0.07 3.41
CA VAL A 154 -11.79 -1.18 3.83
C VAL A 154 -12.15 -1.52 5.28
N PRO A 155 -12.83 -2.66 5.52
CA PRO A 155 -13.01 -3.17 6.87
C PRO A 155 -11.66 -3.69 7.39
N ILE A 156 -11.37 -3.46 8.66
CA ILE A 156 -10.16 -3.99 9.30
C ILE A 156 -10.58 -5.09 10.27
N LYS A 157 -10.25 -6.33 9.95
CA LYS A 157 -10.73 -7.52 10.68
C LYS A 157 -9.61 -8.55 10.81
N ILE A 158 -9.38 -9.00 12.03
CA ILE A 158 -8.48 -10.13 12.30
C ILE A 158 -9.32 -11.34 12.74
N ALA A 159 -9.33 -12.40 11.92
CA ALA A 159 -10.20 -13.56 12.10
C ALA A 159 -11.68 -13.17 12.37
N ASN A 160 -12.18 -13.39 13.59
CA ASN A 160 -13.55 -13.06 14.00
C ASN A 160 -13.68 -11.71 14.73
N HIS A 161 -12.60 -10.95 14.88
CA HIS A 161 -12.59 -9.66 15.57
C HIS A 161 -12.62 -8.51 14.59
N ASN A 162 -13.65 -7.67 14.70
CA ASN A 162 -13.70 -6.38 14.02
C ASN A 162 -12.83 -5.39 14.81
N LEU A 163 -11.79 -4.83 14.17
CA LEU A 163 -10.88 -3.86 14.80
C LEU A 163 -11.24 -2.42 14.43
N GLY A 164 -11.94 -2.22 13.32
CA GLY A 164 -12.37 -0.91 12.84
C GLY A 164 -12.63 -0.90 11.34
N ASP A 165 -12.74 0.29 10.79
CA ASP A 165 -12.85 0.52 9.37
C ASP A 165 -12.13 1.78 8.92
N MET A 166 -11.74 1.78 7.64
CA MET A 166 -11.20 2.96 6.98
C MET A 166 -11.90 3.18 5.65
N LEU A 167 -12.08 4.45 5.32
CA LEU A 167 -12.67 4.90 4.08
C LEU A 167 -11.67 5.80 3.39
N LEU A 168 -11.12 5.34 2.28
CA LEU A 168 -10.12 6.06 1.52
C LEU A 168 -10.78 6.81 0.37
N ILE A 169 -10.49 8.09 0.23
CA ILE A 169 -11.04 8.95 -0.81
C ILE A 169 -9.96 9.17 -1.85
N MET A 170 -10.34 8.93 -3.10
CA MET A 170 -9.45 8.89 -4.24
C MET A 170 -9.96 9.84 -5.32
N GLU A 171 -9.02 10.45 -6.02
CA GLU A 171 -9.30 11.33 -7.15
C GLU A 171 -8.92 10.66 -8.48
N GLY A 172 -9.83 10.69 -9.46
CA GLY A 172 -9.61 10.11 -10.77
C GLY A 172 -9.81 8.59 -10.86
N GLN A 173 -9.22 7.97 -11.88
CA GLN A 173 -9.28 6.52 -12.10
C GLN A 173 -8.29 5.79 -11.20
N THR A 174 -8.80 4.81 -10.47
CA THR A 174 -7.95 3.91 -9.68
C THR A 174 -7.80 2.56 -10.34
N LEU A 175 -6.56 2.07 -10.35
CA LEU A 175 -6.17 0.81 -10.96
C LEU A 175 -6.79 -0.37 -10.19
N PRO A 176 -7.19 -1.45 -10.88
CA PRO A 176 -7.74 -2.63 -10.23
C PRO A 176 -6.80 -3.24 -9.17
N LEU A 177 -5.48 -3.11 -9.37
CA LEU A 177 -4.45 -3.60 -8.45
C LEU A 177 -4.48 -2.92 -7.08
N PHE A 178 -4.99 -1.68 -6.98
CA PHE A 178 -5.04 -0.95 -5.71
C PHE A 178 -5.86 -1.69 -4.65
N LYS A 179 -6.96 -2.34 -5.06
CA LYS A 179 -7.80 -3.12 -4.15
C LYS A 179 -7.00 -4.26 -3.50
N GLY A 180 -6.20 -4.97 -4.30
CA GLY A 180 -5.33 -6.05 -3.81
C GLY A 180 -4.25 -5.52 -2.88
N MET A 181 -3.55 -4.46 -3.29
CA MET A 181 -2.48 -3.85 -2.47
C MET A 181 -2.97 -3.37 -1.10
N ILE A 182 -4.17 -2.78 -1.04
CA ILE A 182 -4.76 -2.33 0.24
C ILE A 182 -5.23 -3.50 1.09
N ALA A 183 -5.76 -4.56 0.48
CA ALA A 183 -6.11 -5.80 1.20
C ALA A 183 -4.86 -6.45 1.81
N ASP A 184 -3.79 -6.57 1.03
CA ASP A 184 -2.51 -7.12 1.49
C ASP A 184 -1.88 -6.21 2.57
N PHE A 185 -1.96 -4.89 2.40
CA PHE A 185 -1.50 -3.96 3.43
C PHE A 185 -2.26 -4.15 4.74
N GLU A 186 -3.58 -4.26 4.68
CA GLU A 186 -4.42 -4.45 5.85
C GLU A 186 -4.07 -5.75 6.58
N ASN A 187 -4.04 -6.88 5.86
CA ASN A 187 -3.86 -8.23 6.40
C ASN A 187 -2.42 -8.58 6.82
N TYR A 188 -1.39 -7.94 6.26
CA TYR A 188 0.01 -8.26 6.60
C TYR A 188 0.69 -7.22 7.49
N PHE A 189 0.14 -6.01 7.59
CA PHE A 189 0.80 -4.90 8.29
C PHE A 189 -0.08 -4.21 9.31
N LEU A 190 -1.36 -3.95 9.00
CA LEU A 190 -2.18 -3.06 9.83
C LEU A 190 -2.95 -3.80 10.92
N ASP A 191 -3.58 -4.91 10.60
CA ASP A 191 -4.48 -5.64 11.50
C ASP A 191 -3.80 -6.11 12.79
N ASP A 192 -2.64 -6.74 12.67
CA ASP A 192 -1.88 -7.32 13.77
C ASP A 192 -1.33 -6.20 14.69
N GLN A 193 -0.82 -5.13 14.08
CA GLN A 193 -0.32 -3.96 14.82
C GLN A 193 -1.45 -3.21 15.53
N LEU A 194 -2.59 -3.05 14.87
CA LEU A 194 -3.77 -2.43 15.49
C LEU A 194 -4.27 -3.27 16.66
N TYR A 195 -4.33 -4.60 16.52
CA TYR A 195 -4.70 -5.49 17.61
C TYR A 195 -3.77 -5.34 18.82
N HIS A 196 -2.45 -5.26 18.59
CA HIS A 196 -1.47 -5.03 19.64
C HIS A 196 -1.67 -3.69 20.35
N VAL A 197 -1.86 -2.59 19.61
CA VAL A 197 -2.09 -1.25 20.18
C VAL A 197 -3.40 -1.19 20.99
N LEU A 198 -4.48 -1.76 20.46
CA LEU A 198 -5.77 -1.78 21.16
C LEU A 198 -5.68 -2.52 22.51
N ASN A 199 -4.92 -3.61 22.54
CA ASN A 199 -4.72 -4.39 23.76
C ASN A 199 -3.72 -3.72 24.73
N SER A 200 -2.62 -3.14 24.25
CA SER A 200 -1.63 -2.48 25.11
C SER A 200 -2.19 -1.22 25.77
N VAL A 201 -2.88 -0.37 24.98
CA VAL A 201 -3.52 0.86 25.48
C VAL A 201 -4.63 0.53 26.48
N SER A 202 -5.42 -0.52 26.23
CA SER A 202 -6.44 -1.00 27.18
C SER A 202 -5.82 -1.47 28.51
N ARG A 203 -4.72 -2.23 28.47
CA ARG A 203 -4.01 -2.69 29.67
C ARG A 203 -3.40 -1.54 30.46
N ASN A 204 -2.78 -0.57 29.79
CA ASN A 204 -2.16 0.60 30.42
C ASN A 204 -3.22 1.55 31.02
N GLY A 205 -4.37 1.72 30.35
CA GLY A 205 -5.52 2.44 30.89
C GLY A 205 -6.06 1.81 32.19
N ASN A 206 -6.13 0.49 32.26
CA ASN A 206 -6.58 -0.23 33.47
C ASN A 206 -5.57 -0.19 34.61
N LYS A 207 -4.26 -0.25 34.33
CA LYS A 207 -3.21 -0.04 35.35
C LYS A 207 -3.28 1.36 35.96
N ASN A 208 -3.44 2.39 35.14
CA ASN A 208 -3.55 3.77 35.62
C ASN A 208 -4.82 4.04 36.42
N LYS A 209 -5.93 3.34 36.14
CA LYS A 209 -7.14 3.41 36.98
C LYS A 209 -6.97 2.73 38.34
N LYS A 210 -6.25 1.59 38.41
CA LYS A 210 -5.94 0.94 39.69
C LYS A 210 -5.02 1.76 40.58
N ASN A 211 -4.03 2.45 40.00
CA ASN A 211 -3.10 3.30 40.77
C ASN A 211 -3.69 4.65 41.22
N LYS A 212 -4.81 5.09 40.63
CA LYS A 212 -5.54 6.30 41.06
C LYS A 212 -6.70 6.03 42.02
N GLY A 213 -7.01 4.76 42.27
CA GLY A 213 -8.06 4.30 43.18
C GLY A 213 -7.53 3.67 44.47
N ALA A 214 -6.25 3.84 44.77
CA ALA A 214 -5.60 3.42 46.01
C ALA A 214 -5.09 4.65 46.78
#